data_AF-A0AAU4GN96-F1
#
_entry.id   AF-A0AAU4GN96-F1
#
_cell.length_a   1.000
_cell.length_b   1.000
_cell.length_c   1.000
_cell.angle_alpha   90.00
_cell.angle_beta   90.00
_cell.angle_gamma   90.00
#
_symmetry.space_group_name_H-M   'P 1'
#
loop_
_entity.id
_entity.type
_entity.pdbx_description
1 polymer ?
#
loop_
_entity_poly.entity_id
_entity_poly.type
_entity_poly.pdbx_seq_one_letter_code
_entity_poly.pdbx_strand_id
1 'polypeptide(L)'
;MTARPTDLSRRSVLRLGAVAAVALPLAACSTGNDETPDPLAPLLAAAEADAAAARKLASGAGGDVAGQIADVRAAHAAALKPEVDRLNRPKPATPSTPAPAPADLAGFKDRLATVRKQAEDLVPGLPAYRAGLVASVAAGCAGLQRVASSIGRGDDAKPIAAPSGTVPGEAVDPLQKALATEHAALWVYGLVTAFLPADFGDALKSGRAEHTARRDVLIQVITAAGSTPVAPEAAYVPAKPVTDAASAASVVATAEADSAAAWLGVVTHTDDSGVRGMALQALIAAARRGTPWRQQAEEKPAAIAMPGQSS
;
A
#
# COMPACT_ATOMS: atom_id res chain seq x y z
N MET A 1 -13.86 -47.22 -83.19
CA MET A 1 -13.20 -45.93 -83.47
C MET A 1 -12.68 -45.40 -82.14
N THR A 2 -11.42 -45.02 -81.93
CA THR A 2 -10.22 -45.10 -82.79
C THR A 2 -8.98 -45.30 -81.92
N ALA A 3 -8.03 -46.03 -82.51
CA ALA A 3 -6.65 -46.33 -82.15
C ALA A 3 -5.93 -45.45 -81.08
N ARG A 4 -5.15 -46.00 -80.13
CA ARG A 4 -3.89 -46.81 -80.18
C ARG A 4 -2.63 -45.91 -80.17
N PRO A 5 -1.43 -46.45 -79.88
CA PRO A 5 -0.72 -46.37 -78.59
C PRO A 5 0.41 -45.30 -78.63
N THR A 6 1.42 -45.27 -77.76
CA THR A 6 2.63 -46.14 -77.82
C THR A 6 3.40 -46.16 -76.49
N ASP A 7 4.16 -47.24 -76.29
CA ASP A 7 5.20 -47.38 -75.27
C ASP A 7 6.25 -46.24 -75.29
N LEU A 8 6.99 -46.09 -74.18
CA LEU A 8 8.45 -46.03 -74.24
C LEU A 8 9.10 -46.43 -72.89
N SER A 9 10.33 -46.90 -72.96
CA SER A 9 10.97 -47.74 -71.93
C SER A 9 12.20 -47.09 -71.28
N ARG A 10 12.33 -47.32 -69.97
CA ARG A 10 13.57 -47.34 -69.14
C ARG A 10 14.49 -46.11 -69.10
N ARG A 11 14.89 -45.79 -67.85
CA ARG A 11 15.98 -44.89 -67.40
C ARG A 11 15.71 -43.39 -67.52
N SER A 12 15.20 -42.80 -66.44
CA SER A 12 15.84 -41.62 -65.81
C SER A 12 15.38 -41.38 -64.36
N VAL A 13 16.36 -41.39 -63.45
CA VAL A 13 16.47 -40.59 -62.22
C VAL A 13 15.29 -40.59 -61.23
N LEU A 14 15.33 -41.52 -60.27
CA LEU A 14 14.67 -41.37 -58.95
C LEU A 14 15.58 -40.57 -58.00
N ARG A 15 15.38 -39.26 -57.87
CA ARG A 15 15.81 -38.44 -56.70
C ARG A 15 14.99 -37.15 -56.58
N LEU A 16 13.98 -37.16 -55.70
CA LEU A 16 13.57 -36.01 -54.87
C LEU A 16 12.42 -36.46 -53.96
N GLY A 17 12.70 -36.63 -52.67
CA GLY A 17 11.67 -36.84 -51.66
C GLY A 17 11.08 -35.49 -51.25
N ALA A 18 9.79 -35.28 -51.49
CA ALA A 18 9.07 -34.13 -50.97
C ALA A 18 8.54 -34.46 -49.56
N VAL A 19 9.10 -33.83 -48.54
CA VAL A 19 8.55 -33.88 -47.18
C VAL A 19 7.28 -33.04 -47.16
N ALA A 20 6.12 -33.68 -47.04
CA ALA A 20 4.86 -33.00 -46.82
C ALA A 20 4.83 -32.45 -45.39
N ALA A 21 5.20 -31.18 -45.22
CA ALA A 21 5.04 -30.48 -43.96
C ALA A 21 3.54 -30.24 -43.69
N VAL A 22 2.92 -31.15 -42.94
CA VAL A 22 1.57 -30.95 -42.41
C VAL A 22 1.64 -29.82 -41.39
N ALA A 23 1.18 -28.63 -41.78
CA ALA A 23 1.03 -27.49 -40.90
C ALA A 23 -0.14 -27.75 -39.92
N LEU A 24 0.14 -28.52 -38.88
CA LEU A 24 -0.70 -28.53 -37.69
C LEU A 24 -0.71 -27.10 -37.12
N PRO A 25 -1.88 -26.51 -36.83
CA PRO A 25 -1.93 -25.26 -36.09
C PRO A 25 -1.45 -25.56 -34.67
N LEU A 26 -0.16 -25.31 -34.42
CA LEU A 26 0.35 -25.16 -33.07
C LEU A 26 -0.48 -24.04 -32.44
N ALA A 27 -1.35 -24.41 -31.50
CA ALA A 27 -1.95 -23.46 -30.59
C ALA A 27 -0.81 -22.82 -29.81
N ALA A 28 -0.32 -21.69 -30.31
CA ALA A 28 0.69 -20.91 -29.65
C ALA A 28 0.07 -20.46 -28.32
N CYS A 29 0.47 -21.13 -27.23
CA CYS A 29 0.35 -20.56 -25.91
C CYS A 29 1.09 -19.23 -25.98
N SER A 30 0.35 -18.14 -26.09
CA SER A 30 0.93 -16.80 -26.20
C SER A 30 1.54 -16.44 -24.86
N THR A 31 2.79 -16.86 -24.65
CA THR A 31 3.69 -16.33 -23.61
C THR A 31 4.13 -14.91 -23.99
N GLY A 32 3.17 -14.08 -24.41
CA GLY A 32 3.35 -12.66 -24.62
C GLY A 32 3.46 -12.03 -23.25
N ASN A 33 4.67 -11.63 -22.87
CA ASN A 33 4.86 -10.74 -21.75
C ASN A 33 4.05 -9.47 -22.02
N ASP A 34 3.39 -8.93 -21.00
CA ASP A 34 2.67 -7.66 -21.12
C ASP A 34 3.65 -6.56 -21.54
N GLU A 35 3.49 -6.07 -22.78
CA GLU A 35 4.34 -5.04 -23.37
C GLU A 35 4.10 -3.65 -22.73
N THR A 36 3.13 -3.54 -21.81
CA THR A 36 2.88 -2.33 -21.03
C THR A 36 3.92 -2.19 -19.91
N PRO A 37 4.59 -1.03 -19.77
CA PRO A 37 5.51 -0.76 -18.66
C PRO A 37 4.88 -1.02 -17.28
N ASP A 38 5.70 -1.43 -16.32
CA ASP A 38 5.21 -1.72 -14.96
C ASP A 38 4.69 -0.46 -14.26
N PRO A 39 3.42 -0.42 -13.79
CA PRO A 39 2.85 0.76 -13.13
C PRO A 39 3.49 1.10 -11.77
N LEU A 40 4.23 0.17 -11.15
CA LEU A 40 4.99 0.39 -9.91
C LEU A 40 6.40 0.93 -10.19
N ALA A 41 6.93 0.82 -11.42
CA ALA A 41 8.27 1.30 -11.74
C ALA A 41 8.50 2.81 -11.44
N PRO A 42 7.53 3.72 -11.68
CA PRO A 42 7.68 5.12 -11.28
C PRO A 42 7.70 5.31 -9.74
N LEU A 43 6.93 4.51 -8.99
CA LEU A 43 6.94 4.56 -7.52
C LEU A 43 8.29 4.08 -6.95
N LEU A 44 8.88 3.04 -7.55
CA LEU A 44 10.22 2.55 -7.22
C LEU A 44 11.28 3.63 -7.50
N ALA A 45 11.30 4.18 -8.72
CA ALA A 45 12.25 5.23 -9.09
C ALA A 45 12.12 6.48 -8.21
N ALA A 46 10.89 6.86 -7.85
CA ALA A 46 10.65 7.94 -6.89
C ALA A 46 11.21 7.61 -5.50
N ALA A 47 10.99 6.38 -5.00
CA ALA A 47 11.49 5.95 -3.69
C ALA A 47 13.02 5.94 -3.60
N GLU A 48 13.70 5.43 -4.64
CA GLU A 48 15.17 5.49 -4.75
C GLU A 48 15.68 6.93 -4.80
N ALA A 49 15.06 7.80 -5.62
CA ALA A 49 15.44 9.19 -5.75
C ALA A 49 15.15 10.05 -4.51
N ASP A 50 14.05 9.78 -3.79
CA ASP A 50 13.74 10.40 -2.50
C ASP A 50 14.78 10.00 -1.45
N ALA A 51 15.09 8.70 -1.33
CA ALA A 51 16.06 8.20 -0.38
C ALA A 51 17.47 8.75 -0.64
N ALA A 52 17.88 8.81 -1.91
CA ALA A 52 19.17 9.38 -2.31
C ALA A 52 19.25 10.89 -2.05
N ALA A 53 18.17 11.65 -2.27
CA ALA A 53 18.13 13.08 -1.96
C ALA A 53 18.18 13.32 -0.44
N ALA A 54 17.38 12.58 0.33
CA ALA A 54 17.28 12.74 1.77
C ALA A 54 18.61 12.42 2.48
N ARG A 55 19.35 11.38 2.04
CA ARG A 55 20.70 11.09 2.56
C ARG A 55 21.70 12.23 2.40
N LYS A 56 21.61 13.03 1.34
CA LYS A 56 22.48 14.21 1.14
C LYS A 56 22.20 15.34 2.13
N LEU A 57 21.00 15.37 2.71
CA LEU A 57 20.57 16.36 3.68
C LEU A 57 20.75 15.88 5.14
N ALA A 58 21.05 14.60 5.35
CA ALA A 58 21.18 13.98 6.68
C ALA A 58 22.33 14.57 7.54
N SER A 59 23.32 15.22 6.92
CA SER A 59 24.40 15.94 7.63
C SER A 59 24.08 17.43 7.90
N GLY A 60 22.91 17.92 7.48
CA GLY A 60 22.50 19.32 7.62
C GLY A 60 21.57 19.59 8.81
N ALA A 61 21.06 20.82 8.88
CA ALA A 61 20.00 21.17 9.83
C ALA A 61 18.74 20.33 9.57
N GLY A 62 18.25 19.64 10.59
CA GLY A 62 17.17 18.64 10.44
C GLY A 62 17.64 17.26 9.95
N GLY A 63 18.92 16.93 10.13
CA GLY A 63 19.52 15.65 9.73
C GLY A 63 18.72 14.41 10.17
N ASP A 64 18.23 14.35 11.42
CA ASP A 64 17.37 13.27 11.94
C ASP A 64 16.07 13.08 11.13
N VAL A 65 15.49 14.18 10.63
CA VAL A 65 14.27 14.15 9.80
C VAL A 65 14.60 13.67 8.39
N ALA A 66 15.70 14.17 7.81
CA ALA A 66 16.19 13.70 6.52
C ALA A 66 16.57 12.20 6.56
N GLY A 67 17.17 11.73 7.66
CA GLY A 67 17.45 10.31 7.91
C GLY A 67 16.19 9.45 7.90
N GLN A 68 15.13 9.87 8.63
CA GLN A 68 13.84 9.17 8.61
C GLN A 68 13.21 9.09 7.22
N ILE A 69 13.25 10.18 6.43
CA ILE A 69 12.80 10.16 5.03
C ILE A 69 13.65 9.16 4.22
N ALA A 70 14.98 9.20 4.39
CA ALA A 70 15.89 8.30 3.68
C ALA A 70 15.60 6.82 3.95
N ASP A 71 15.41 6.45 5.21
CA ASP A 71 15.22 5.06 5.62
C ASP A 71 13.83 4.55 5.23
N VAL A 72 12.77 5.34 5.43
CA VAL A 72 11.41 4.98 5.01
C VAL A 72 11.32 4.81 3.49
N ARG A 73 11.86 5.76 2.71
CA ARG A 73 11.81 5.68 1.25
C ARG A 73 12.74 4.59 0.70
N ALA A 74 13.85 4.27 1.38
CA ALA A 74 14.67 3.11 1.04
C ALA A 74 13.96 1.78 1.32
N ALA A 75 13.23 1.66 2.43
CA ALA A 75 12.41 0.48 2.73
C ALA A 75 11.30 0.27 1.68
N HIS A 76 10.64 1.35 1.24
CA HIS A 76 9.70 1.28 0.12
C HIS A 76 10.36 0.80 -1.18
N ALA A 77 11.54 1.33 -1.53
CA ALA A 77 12.27 0.89 -2.73
C ALA A 77 12.66 -0.60 -2.64
N ALA A 78 13.14 -1.05 -1.48
CA ALA A 78 13.50 -2.45 -1.24
C ALA A 78 12.29 -3.40 -1.33
N ALA A 79 11.09 -2.94 -0.95
CA ALA A 79 9.85 -3.73 -1.07
C ALA A 79 9.29 -3.76 -2.50
N LEU A 80 9.36 -2.63 -3.24
CA LEU A 80 8.88 -2.53 -4.62
C LEU A 80 9.80 -3.25 -5.62
N LYS A 81 11.12 -3.19 -5.40
CA LYS A 81 12.12 -3.64 -6.38
C LYS A 81 11.97 -5.12 -6.79
N PRO A 82 11.87 -6.11 -5.87
CA PRO A 82 11.70 -7.50 -6.26
C PRO A 82 10.45 -7.74 -7.10
N GLU A 83 9.36 -7.02 -6.83
CA GLU A 83 8.08 -7.19 -7.52
C GLU A 83 8.05 -6.54 -8.92
N VAL A 84 8.77 -5.43 -9.12
CA VAL A 84 9.00 -4.83 -10.44
C VAL A 84 9.97 -5.70 -11.26
N ASP A 85 11.08 -6.13 -10.66
CA ASP A 85 12.08 -6.98 -11.33
C ASP A 85 11.48 -8.35 -11.72
N ARG A 86 10.61 -8.95 -10.88
CA ARG A 86 9.94 -10.23 -11.12
C ARG A 86 9.09 -10.24 -12.39
N LEU A 87 8.42 -9.13 -12.73
CA LEU A 87 7.60 -9.06 -13.94
C LEU A 87 8.41 -8.75 -15.21
N ASN A 88 9.64 -8.23 -15.08
CA ASN A 88 10.56 -7.93 -16.19
C ASN A 88 9.89 -7.22 -17.39
N ARG A 89 8.96 -6.30 -17.10
CA ARG A 89 8.21 -5.53 -18.11
C ARG A 89 9.14 -4.54 -18.84
N PRO A 90 8.85 -4.20 -20.11
CA PRO A 90 9.66 -3.24 -20.84
C PRO A 90 9.64 -1.85 -20.16
N LYS A 91 10.75 -1.12 -20.30
CA LYS A 91 10.83 0.27 -19.83
C LYS A 91 9.96 1.18 -20.72
N PRO A 92 9.42 2.29 -20.19
CA PRO A 92 8.70 3.28 -21.00
C PRO A 92 9.56 3.76 -22.18
N ALA A 93 8.97 3.80 -23.38
CA ALA A 93 9.66 4.23 -24.60
C ALA A 93 10.14 5.70 -24.54
N THR A 94 9.48 6.53 -23.73
CA THR A 94 9.90 7.89 -23.41
C THR A 94 10.45 7.93 -21.99
N PRO A 95 11.74 8.23 -21.78
CA PRO A 95 12.27 8.46 -20.44
C PRO A 95 11.56 9.65 -19.79
N SER A 96 10.92 9.44 -18.64
CA SER A 96 10.44 10.54 -17.81
C SER A 96 11.65 11.30 -17.27
N THR A 97 11.81 12.59 -17.61
CA THR A 97 12.83 13.44 -16.99
C THR A 97 12.63 13.41 -15.47
N PRO A 98 13.62 12.97 -14.67
CA PRO A 98 13.46 12.93 -13.23
C PRO A 98 13.18 14.33 -12.67
N ALA A 99 12.22 14.44 -11.76
CA ALA A 99 12.00 15.68 -11.02
C ALA A 99 13.30 16.07 -10.28
N PRO A 100 13.66 17.37 -10.24
CA PRO A 100 14.85 17.83 -9.51
C PRO A 100 14.86 17.32 -8.07
N ALA A 101 16.03 16.94 -7.57
CA ALA A 101 16.19 16.52 -6.18
C ALA A 101 15.88 17.72 -5.25
N PRO A 102 15.14 17.52 -4.15
CA PRO A 102 14.95 18.54 -3.12
C PRO A 102 16.28 19.13 -2.65
N ALA A 103 16.36 20.45 -2.62
CA ALA A 103 17.49 21.18 -2.05
C ALA A 103 17.45 21.22 -0.51
N ASP A 104 16.27 21.04 0.08
CA ASP A 104 16.00 21.09 1.51
C ASP A 104 14.84 20.15 1.90
N LEU A 105 14.43 20.20 3.18
CA LEU A 105 13.30 19.43 3.70
C LEU A 105 11.93 19.87 3.15
N ALA A 106 11.76 21.15 2.79
CA ALA A 106 10.49 21.67 2.29
C ALA A 106 10.19 21.11 0.89
N GLY A 107 11.23 20.87 0.07
CA GLY A 107 11.10 20.20 -1.23
C GLY A 107 10.55 18.77 -1.17
N PHE A 108 10.44 18.12 0.00
CA PHE A 108 9.77 16.83 0.14
C PHE A 108 8.24 16.92 0.24
N LYS A 109 7.67 18.10 0.54
CA LYS A 109 6.22 18.30 0.68
C LYS A 109 5.44 17.73 -0.50
N ASP A 110 5.75 18.28 -1.68
CA ASP A 110 5.00 18.03 -2.91
C ASP A 110 5.44 16.71 -3.56
N ARG A 111 6.69 16.26 -3.32
CA ARG A 111 7.14 14.91 -3.74
C ARG A 111 6.39 13.80 -2.99
N LEU A 112 6.31 13.88 -1.66
CA LEU A 112 5.57 12.90 -0.86
C LEU A 112 4.06 12.93 -1.17
N ALA A 113 3.49 14.12 -1.41
CA ALA A 113 2.10 14.25 -1.83
C ALA A 113 1.85 13.62 -3.21
N THR A 114 2.71 13.89 -4.19
CA THR A 114 2.61 13.33 -5.55
C THR A 114 2.73 11.80 -5.54
N VAL A 115 3.74 11.26 -4.85
CA VAL A 115 3.92 9.81 -4.71
C VAL A 115 2.74 9.16 -4.00
N ARG A 116 2.24 9.77 -2.92
CA ARG A 116 1.05 9.29 -2.21
C ARG A 116 -0.17 9.26 -3.14
N LYS A 117 -0.44 10.34 -3.89
CA LYS A 117 -1.57 10.40 -4.83
C LYS A 117 -1.46 9.33 -5.92
N GLN A 118 -0.27 9.16 -6.50
CA GLN A 118 -0.02 8.11 -7.49
C GLN A 118 -0.23 6.71 -6.91
N ALA A 119 0.20 6.46 -5.68
CA ALA A 119 -0.04 5.20 -4.99
C ALA A 119 -1.55 4.99 -4.71
N GLU A 120 -2.26 6.01 -4.24
CA GLU A 120 -3.71 5.95 -4.00
C GLU A 120 -4.51 5.61 -5.28
N ASP A 121 -4.12 6.15 -6.43
CA ASP A 121 -4.80 5.90 -7.71
C ASP A 121 -4.59 4.48 -8.24
N LEU A 122 -3.49 3.81 -7.86
CA LEU A 122 -3.14 2.47 -8.33
C LEU A 122 -3.77 1.34 -7.52
N VAL A 123 -3.91 1.50 -6.19
CA VAL A 123 -4.38 0.44 -5.28
C VAL A 123 -5.68 -0.26 -5.71
N PRO A 124 -6.74 0.43 -6.18
CA PRO A 124 -8.01 -0.24 -6.48
C PRO A 124 -7.93 -1.23 -7.65
N GLY A 125 -7.02 -1.00 -8.60
CA GLY A 125 -6.86 -1.79 -9.83
C GLY A 125 -5.68 -2.77 -9.84
N LEU A 126 -4.94 -2.89 -8.73
CA LEU A 126 -3.82 -3.84 -8.62
C LEU A 126 -4.27 -5.17 -8.02
N PRO A 127 -3.64 -6.30 -8.39
CA PRO A 127 -3.79 -7.57 -7.66
C PRO A 127 -3.43 -7.40 -6.17
N ALA A 128 -4.14 -8.08 -5.27
CA ALA A 128 -4.10 -7.84 -3.83
C ALA A 128 -2.69 -7.70 -3.20
N TYR A 129 -1.71 -8.52 -3.58
CA TYR A 129 -0.32 -8.38 -3.11
C TYR A 129 0.33 -7.05 -3.52
N ARG A 130 0.18 -6.65 -4.80
CA ARG A 130 0.69 -5.37 -5.32
C ARG A 130 -0.10 -4.19 -4.75
N ALA A 131 -1.40 -4.35 -4.52
CA ALA A 131 -2.24 -3.37 -3.82
C ALA A 131 -1.72 -3.11 -2.40
N GLY A 132 -1.38 -4.15 -1.64
CA GLY A 132 -0.77 -4.02 -0.31
C GLY A 132 0.57 -3.30 -0.30
N LEU A 133 1.48 -3.65 -1.22
CA LEU A 133 2.76 -2.95 -1.39
C LEU A 133 2.56 -1.45 -1.66
N VAL A 134 1.67 -1.10 -2.59
CA VAL A 134 1.43 0.30 -2.97
C VAL A 134 0.66 1.08 -1.90
N ALA A 135 -0.31 0.45 -1.21
CA ALA A 135 -1.02 1.04 -0.08
C ALA A 135 -0.07 1.38 1.08
N SER A 136 0.91 0.49 1.34
CA SER A 136 1.98 0.72 2.30
C SER A 136 2.80 1.97 1.96
N VAL A 137 3.16 2.13 0.68
CA VAL A 137 3.88 3.33 0.19
C VAL A 137 3.07 4.61 0.37
N ALA A 138 1.77 4.59 0.09
CA ALA A 138 0.88 5.74 0.31
C ALA A 138 0.85 6.15 1.79
N ALA A 139 0.69 5.18 2.68
CA ALA A 139 0.60 5.39 4.12
C ALA A 139 1.93 5.81 4.76
N GLY A 140 3.06 5.21 4.34
CA GLY A 140 4.40 5.61 4.77
C GLY A 140 4.76 7.03 4.33
N CYS A 141 4.41 7.43 3.10
CA CYS A 141 4.53 8.83 2.66
C CYS A 141 3.65 9.77 3.48
N ALA A 142 2.43 9.35 3.83
CA ALA A 142 1.52 10.14 4.65
C ALA A 142 2.03 10.32 6.09
N GLY A 143 2.64 9.28 6.67
CA GLY A 143 3.35 9.35 7.95
C GLY A 143 4.56 10.29 7.91
N LEU A 144 5.39 10.22 6.85
CA LEU A 144 6.51 11.16 6.67
C LEU A 144 6.09 12.62 6.63
N GLN A 145 4.93 12.97 6.07
CA GLN A 145 4.38 14.33 6.12
C GLN A 145 3.98 14.79 7.55
N ARG A 146 4.13 13.94 8.57
CA ARG A 146 3.82 14.25 9.97
C ARG A 146 5.05 14.34 10.86
N VAL A 147 6.25 13.94 10.42
CA VAL A 147 7.46 13.97 11.27
C VAL A 147 8.02 15.37 11.52
N ALA A 148 7.75 16.34 10.64
CA ALA A 148 8.18 17.73 10.83
C ALA A 148 7.24 18.71 10.12
N SER A 149 7.02 19.87 10.74
CA SER A 149 6.25 20.97 10.14
C SER A 149 6.89 21.54 8.87
N SER A 150 8.23 21.46 8.76
CA SER A 150 9.00 21.91 7.59
C SER A 150 8.76 21.09 6.33
N ILE A 151 8.36 19.82 6.45
CA ILE A 151 7.92 18.98 5.32
C ILE A 151 6.51 19.39 4.86
N GLY A 152 5.74 20.06 5.72
CA GLY A 152 4.33 20.34 5.49
C GLY A 152 3.43 19.12 5.73
N ARG A 153 2.28 19.36 6.37
CA ARG A 153 1.35 18.30 6.81
C ARG A 153 0.80 17.42 5.68
N GLY A 154 0.76 17.92 4.44
CA GLY A 154 0.04 17.30 3.32
C GLY A 154 -1.46 17.17 3.58
N ASP A 155 -2.20 16.75 2.56
CA ASP A 155 -3.66 16.58 2.65
C ASP A 155 -4.02 15.51 3.68
N ASP A 156 -5.13 15.66 4.40
CA ASP A 156 -5.61 14.60 5.29
C ASP A 156 -6.17 13.40 4.49
N ALA A 157 -6.47 12.29 5.17
CA ALA A 157 -7.15 11.16 4.55
C ALA A 157 -8.64 11.51 4.32
N LYS A 158 -9.26 10.90 3.31
CA LYS A 158 -10.71 11.05 3.10
C LYS A 158 -11.45 10.29 4.20
N PRO A 159 -12.54 10.84 4.77
CA PRO A 159 -13.43 10.07 5.64
C PRO A 159 -13.91 8.81 4.92
N ILE A 160 -13.90 7.66 5.61
CA ILE A 160 -14.37 6.42 5.01
C ILE A 160 -15.89 6.37 4.97
N ALA A 161 -16.41 5.67 3.96
CA ALA A 161 -17.83 5.39 3.79
C ALA A 161 -17.99 3.93 3.33
N ALA A 162 -19.15 3.34 3.59
CA ALA A 162 -19.46 2.00 3.11
C ALA A 162 -19.32 1.93 1.57
N PRO A 163 -18.70 0.88 1.01
CA PRO A 163 -18.58 0.71 -0.43
C PRO A 163 -19.94 0.47 -1.09
N SER A 164 -20.06 0.87 -2.35
CA SER A 164 -21.26 0.61 -3.15
C SER A 164 -21.31 -0.86 -3.60
N GLY A 165 -22.42 -1.55 -3.34
CA GLY A 165 -22.65 -2.93 -3.77
C GLY A 165 -22.52 -3.95 -2.65
N THR A 166 -22.52 -5.23 -3.02
CA THR A 166 -22.39 -6.34 -2.07
C THR A 166 -20.93 -6.54 -1.69
N VAL A 167 -20.64 -6.54 -0.39
CA VAL A 167 -19.31 -6.86 0.15
C VAL A 167 -18.97 -8.32 -0.17
N PRO A 168 -17.80 -8.62 -0.75
CA PRO A 168 -17.38 -9.99 -1.00
C PRO A 168 -17.20 -10.80 0.29
N GLY A 169 -17.45 -12.11 0.23
CA GLY A 169 -17.35 -12.99 1.40
C GLY A 169 -15.94 -13.04 1.99
N GLU A 170 -14.91 -13.02 1.14
CA GLU A 170 -13.50 -13.04 1.56
C GLU A 170 -13.06 -11.76 2.29
N ALA A 171 -13.80 -10.65 2.12
CA ALA A 171 -13.51 -9.40 2.82
C ALA A 171 -14.04 -9.41 4.27
N VAL A 172 -14.98 -10.29 4.64
CA VAL A 172 -15.66 -10.24 5.94
C VAL A 172 -14.70 -10.46 7.11
N ASP A 173 -13.86 -11.50 7.07
CA ASP A 173 -12.92 -11.79 8.17
C ASP A 173 -11.87 -10.67 8.38
N PRO A 174 -11.23 -10.12 7.32
CA PRO A 174 -10.42 -8.91 7.44
C PRO A 174 -11.18 -7.71 8.04
N LEU A 175 -12.43 -7.47 7.64
CA LEU A 175 -13.26 -6.38 8.17
C LEU A 175 -13.62 -6.60 9.65
N GLN A 176 -13.86 -7.84 10.08
CA GLN A 176 -14.06 -8.18 11.50
C GLN A 176 -12.78 -7.93 12.31
N LYS A 177 -11.60 -8.29 11.78
CA LYS A 177 -10.30 -7.97 12.41
C LYS A 177 -10.07 -6.46 12.52
N ALA A 178 -10.42 -5.69 11.49
CA ALA A 178 -10.43 -4.23 11.56
C ALA A 178 -11.38 -3.72 12.64
N LEU A 179 -12.61 -4.25 12.74
CA LEU A 179 -13.60 -3.82 13.72
C LEU A 179 -13.14 -4.10 15.17
N ALA A 180 -12.59 -5.28 15.44
CA ALA A 180 -11.99 -5.60 16.74
C ALA A 180 -10.86 -4.61 17.12
N THR A 181 -10.06 -4.20 16.13
CA THR A 181 -8.97 -3.24 16.32
C THR A 181 -9.47 -1.81 16.54
N GLU A 182 -10.52 -1.39 15.85
CA GLU A 182 -11.17 -0.08 16.07
C GLU A 182 -11.85 0.00 17.45
N HIS A 183 -12.43 -1.09 17.96
CA HIS A 183 -12.92 -1.16 19.36
C HIS A 183 -11.77 -1.03 20.36
N ALA A 184 -10.65 -1.74 20.14
CA ALA A 184 -9.45 -1.65 20.99
C ALA A 184 -8.86 -0.23 21.00
N ALA A 185 -8.77 0.42 19.84
CA ALA A 185 -8.32 1.79 19.72
C ALA A 185 -9.24 2.77 20.47
N LEU A 186 -10.55 2.65 20.35
CA LEU A 186 -11.51 3.46 21.12
C LEU A 186 -11.36 3.28 22.63
N TRP A 187 -11.06 2.06 23.10
CA TRP A 187 -10.77 1.80 24.50
C TRP A 187 -9.46 2.46 24.96
N VAL A 188 -8.39 2.36 24.16
CA VAL A 188 -7.10 3.02 24.42
C VAL A 188 -7.25 4.54 24.48
N TYR A 189 -7.94 5.15 23.51
CA TYR A 189 -8.27 6.59 23.51
C TYR A 189 -9.13 7.02 24.71
N GLY A 190 -9.84 6.09 25.36
CA GLY A 190 -10.48 6.32 26.66
C GLY A 190 -9.49 6.29 27.81
N LEU A 191 -8.69 5.21 27.92
CA LEU A 191 -7.70 4.99 28.98
C LEU A 191 -6.74 6.19 29.14
N VAL A 192 -6.14 6.63 28.04
CA VAL A 192 -5.05 7.63 28.07
C VAL A 192 -5.50 9.02 28.52
N THR A 193 -6.80 9.31 28.54
CA THR A 193 -7.33 10.59 29.04
C THR A 193 -6.98 10.86 30.51
N ALA A 194 -6.72 9.81 31.29
CA ALA A 194 -6.30 9.92 32.69
C ALA A 194 -4.80 10.24 32.87
N PHE A 195 -3.99 10.13 31.81
CA PHE A 195 -2.52 10.21 31.87
C PHE A 195 -1.94 11.35 31.02
N LEU A 196 -2.72 11.92 30.11
CA LEU A 196 -2.29 12.99 29.20
C LEU A 196 -2.74 14.38 29.69
N PRO A 197 -1.87 15.42 29.58
CA PRO A 197 -2.25 16.81 29.84
C PRO A 197 -3.41 17.32 28.97
N ALA A 198 -4.06 18.39 29.42
CA ALA A 198 -5.21 18.99 28.75
C ALA A 198 -4.93 19.43 27.29
N ASP A 199 -3.68 19.78 26.97
CA ASP A 199 -3.24 20.19 25.62
C ASP A 199 -3.41 19.09 24.56
N PHE A 200 -3.53 17.81 24.97
CA PHE A 200 -3.84 16.70 24.08
C PHE A 200 -5.35 16.56 23.75
N GLY A 201 -6.22 17.37 24.36
CA GLY A 201 -7.68 17.25 24.27
C GLY A 201 -8.22 17.22 22.85
N ASP A 202 -7.73 18.08 21.96
CA ASP A 202 -8.16 18.11 20.55
C ASP A 202 -7.65 16.89 19.76
N ALA A 203 -6.45 16.40 20.04
CA ALA A 203 -5.91 15.19 19.41
C ALA A 203 -6.70 13.94 19.82
N LEU A 204 -7.03 13.84 21.12
CA LEU A 204 -7.85 12.76 21.68
C LEU A 204 -9.28 12.79 21.15
N LYS A 205 -9.90 13.98 21.09
CA LYS A 205 -11.24 14.18 20.51
C LYS A 205 -11.28 13.83 19.03
N SER A 206 -10.29 14.27 18.25
CA SER A 206 -10.18 13.96 16.82
C SER A 206 -9.98 12.46 16.58
N GLY A 207 -9.05 11.81 17.30
CA GLY A 207 -8.80 10.37 17.16
C GLY A 207 -10.02 9.54 17.51
N ARG A 208 -10.64 9.79 18.67
CA ARG A 208 -11.85 9.09 19.10
C ARG A 208 -13.02 9.29 18.13
N ALA A 209 -13.21 10.48 17.57
CA ALA A 209 -14.25 10.74 16.57
C ALA A 209 -14.03 9.92 15.29
N GLU A 210 -12.79 9.84 14.81
CA GLU A 210 -12.47 9.09 13.59
C GLU A 210 -12.58 7.57 13.78
N HIS A 211 -12.06 7.03 14.88
CA HIS A 211 -12.25 5.60 15.20
C HIS A 211 -13.73 5.25 15.40
N THR A 212 -14.53 6.15 15.96
CA THR A 212 -15.99 5.96 16.08
C THR A 212 -16.64 5.86 14.69
N ALA A 213 -16.32 6.80 13.80
CA ALA A 213 -16.84 6.78 12.42
C ALA A 213 -16.42 5.51 11.66
N ARG A 214 -15.16 5.07 11.82
CA ARG A 214 -14.67 3.82 11.19
C ARG A 214 -15.39 2.58 11.73
N ARG A 215 -15.53 2.46 13.05
CA ARG A 215 -16.28 1.38 13.72
C ARG A 215 -17.73 1.33 13.21
N ASP A 216 -18.40 2.47 13.11
CA ASP A 216 -19.80 2.52 12.72
C ASP A 216 -20.00 2.14 11.24
N VAL A 217 -19.08 2.55 10.36
CA VAL A 217 -19.02 2.08 8.97
C VAL A 217 -18.77 0.57 8.90
N LEU A 218 -17.82 0.02 9.68
CA LEU A 218 -17.55 -1.42 9.71
C LEU A 218 -18.77 -2.22 10.19
N ILE A 219 -19.46 -1.78 11.24
CA ILE A 219 -20.71 -2.39 11.73
C ILE A 219 -21.76 -2.42 10.61
N GLN A 220 -21.95 -1.31 9.89
CA GLN A 220 -22.86 -1.25 8.74
C GLN A 220 -22.47 -2.23 7.62
N VAL A 221 -21.20 -2.23 7.22
CA VAL A 221 -20.65 -3.03 6.12
C VAL A 221 -20.75 -4.53 6.42
N ILE A 222 -20.39 -4.96 7.62
CA ILE A 222 -20.44 -6.37 8.06
C ILE A 222 -21.90 -6.85 8.19
N THR A 223 -22.80 -6.00 8.71
CA THR A 223 -24.23 -6.30 8.79
C THR A 223 -24.85 -6.42 7.39
N ALA A 224 -24.48 -5.54 6.45
CA ALA A 224 -24.92 -5.60 5.06
C ALA A 224 -24.40 -6.84 4.32
N ALA A 225 -23.26 -7.39 4.73
CA ALA A 225 -22.73 -8.68 4.28
C ALA A 225 -23.44 -9.90 4.92
N GLY A 226 -24.50 -9.69 5.70
CA GLY A 226 -25.26 -10.76 6.38
C GLY A 226 -24.57 -11.37 7.59
N SER A 227 -23.47 -10.77 8.07
CA SER A 227 -22.70 -11.25 9.21
C SER A 227 -23.00 -10.45 10.48
N THR A 228 -22.83 -11.07 11.65
CA THR A 228 -22.95 -10.35 12.93
C THR A 228 -21.62 -9.64 13.24
N PRO A 229 -21.58 -8.30 13.42
CA PRO A 229 -20.36 -7.58 13.75
C PRO A 229 -19.79 -8.01 15.11
N VAL A 230 -18.46 -8.13 15.20
CA VAL A 230 -17.78 -8.46 16.46
C VAL A 230 -18.03 -7.38 17.53
N ALA A 231 -18.38 -7.83 18.73
CA ALA A 231 -18.61 -6.97 19.88
C ALA A 231 -17.28 -6.42 20.45
N PRO A 232 -17.29 -5.25 21.11
CA PRO A 232 -16.15 -4.81 21.91
C PRO A 232 -15.95 -5.72 23.12
N GLU A 233 -14.69 -5.96 23.48
CA GLU A 233 -14.35 -6.61 24.76
C GLU A 233 -14.66 -5.71 25.95
N ALA A 234 -14.90 -6.32 27.11
CA ALA A 234 -15.13 -5.57 28.36
C ALA A 234 -13.90 -4.74 28.79
N ALA A 235 -12.69 -5.22 28.47
CA ALA A 235 -11.44 -4.52 28.66
C ALA A 235 -10.38 -5.02 27.67
N TYR A 236 -9.47 -4.14 27.27
CA TYR A 236 -8.27 -4.47 26.52
C TYR A 236 -7.06 -4.26 27.42
N VAL A 237 -6.03 -5.09 27.33
CA VAL A 237 -4.85 -4.99 28.21
C VAL A 237 -3.64 -4.53 27.37
N PRO A 238 -3.14 -3.29 27.58
CA PRO A 238 -1.89 -2.86 26.97
C PRO A 238 -0.72 -3.76 27.36
N ALA A 239 0.15 -4.09 26.40
CA ALA A 239 1.31 -4.96 26.62
C ALA A 239 2.34 -4.39 27.61
N LYS A 240 2.33 -3.07 27.82
CA LYS A 240 3.12 -2.36 28.84
C LYS A 240 2.16 -1.54 29.71
N PRO A 241 2.40 -1.41 31.04
CA PRO A 241 1.63 -0.52 31.90
C PRO A 241 1.64 0.92 31.37
N VAL A 242 0.51 1.61 31.51
CA VAL A 242 0.39 3.06 31.28
C VAL A 242 0.48 3.76 32.63
N THR A 243 1.50 4.59 32.81
CA THR A 243 1.87 5.20 34.11
C THR A 243 2.04 6.71 34.04
N ASP A 244 2.18 7.26 32.83
CA ASP A 244 2.57 8.65 32.56
C ASP A 244 2.21 9.03 31.11
N ALA A 245 2.48 10.28 30.73
CA ALA A 245 2.17 10.79 29.39
C ALA A 245 2.96 10.11 28.26
N ALA A 246 4.17 9.59 28.52
CA ALA A 246 5.02 8.95 27.50
C ALA A 246 4.55 7.53 27.20
N SER A 247 4.29 6.73 28.24
CA SER A 247 3.63 5.42 28.13
C SER A 247 2.22 5.52 27.58
N ALA A 248 1.48 6.59 27.90
CA ALA A 248 0.19 6.90 27.28
C ALA A 248 0.32 7.18 25.78
N ALA A 249 1.27 8.01 25.35
CA ALA A 249 1.53 8.25 23.93
C ALA A 249 1.98 6.97 23.19
N SER A 250 2.79 6.11 23.84
CA SER A 250 3.25 4.82 23.28
C SER A 250 2.09 3.83 23.07
N VAL A 251 1.12 3.75 23.99
CA VAL A 251 -0.05 2.88 23.78
C VAL A 251 -0.99 3.41 22.68
N VAL A 252 -1.16 4.73 22.52
CA VAL A 252 -1.91 5.27 21.37
C VAL A 252 -1.15 4.97 20.07
N ALA A 253 0.16 5.22 20.03
CA ALA A 253 0.98 4.87 18.88
C ALA A 253 0.88 3.39 18.48
N THR A 254 0.82 2.49 19.47
CA THR A 254 0.60 1.06 19.25
C THR A 254 -0.79 0.81 18.64
N ALA A 255 -1.85 1.38 19.20
CA ALA A 255 -3.21 1.22 18.67
C ALA A 255 -3.38 1.77 17.23
N GLU A 256 -2.69 2.86 16.87
CA GLU A 256 -2.65 3.38 15.50
C GLU A 256 -1.86 2.47 14.55
N ALA A 257 -0.77 1.85 15.02
CA ALA A 257 0.01 0.88 14.24
C ALA A 257 -0.78 -0.42 14.02
N ASP A 258 -1.49 -0.90 15.04
CA ASP A 258 -2.38 -2.07 14.94
C ASP A 258 -3.56 -1.77 13.99
N SER A 259 -4.18 -0.59 14.10
CA SER A 259 -5.23 -0.12 13.18
C SER A 259 -4.70 -0.09 11.74
N ALA A 260 -3.52 0.49 11.51
CA ALA A 260 -2.88 0.49 10.20
C ALA A 260 -2.63 -0.95 9.69
N ALA A 261 -2.09 -1.85 10.50
CA ALA A 261 -1.88 -3.25 10.12
C ALA A 261 -3.19 -3.98 9.78
N ALA A 262 -4.26 -3.75 10.54
CA ALA A 262 -5.57 -4.35 10.28
C ALA A 262 -6.18 -3.83 8.96
N TRP A 263 -6.11 -2.52 8.69
CA TRP A 263 -6.58 -1.94 7.43
C TRP A 263 -5.74 -2.35 6.22
N LEU A 264 -4.43 -2.53 6.36
CA LEU A 264 -3.58 -3.14 5.33
C LEU A 264 -3.96 -4.60 5.07
N GLY A 265 -4.36 -5.33 6.11
CA GLY A 265 -4.95 -6.66 6.02
C GLY A 265 -6.20 -6.69 5.13
N VAL A 266 -7.12 -5.72 5.28
CA VAL A 266 -8.29 -5.59 4.40
C VAL A 266 -7.88 -5.34 2.95
N VAL A 267 -6.89 -4.48 2.69
CA VAL A 267 -6.40 -4.20 1.32
C VAL A 267 -5.79 -5.45 0.65
N THR A 268 -5.14 -6.33 1.41
CA THR A 268 -4.42 -7.50 0.89
C THR A 268 -5.28 -8.77 0.74
N HIS A 269 -6.52 -8.77 1.24
CA HIS A 269 -7.40 -9.96 1.26
C HIS A 269 -8.69 -9.81 0.43
N THR A 270 -8.81 -8.77 -0.40
CA THR A 270 -9.93 -8.64 -1.34
C THR A 270 -9.52 -8.02 -2.67
N ASP A 271 -10.22 -8.43 -3.73
CA ASP A 271 -10.13 -7.81 -5.06
C ASP A 271 -11.22 -6.75 -5.34
N ASP A 272 -12.12 -6.48 -4.38
CA ASP A 272 -13.10 -5.40 -4.55
C ASP A 272 -12.47 -4.01 -4.41
N SER A 273 -12.63 -3.21 -5.47
CA SER A 273 -12.09 -1.85 -5.57
C SER A 273 -12.69 -0.86 -4.56
N GLY A 274 -13.95 -1.05 -4.15
CA GLY A 274 -14.63 -0.21 -3.17
C GLY A 274 -14.14 -0.47 -1.76
N VAL A 275 -14.08 -1.74 -1.35
CA VAL A 275 -13.52 -2.18 -0.06
C VAL A 275 -12.04 -1.80 0.04
N ARG A 276 -11.24 -2.01 -1.02
CA ARG A 276 -9.83 -1.55 -1.05
C ARG A 276 -9.70 -0.04 -0.94
N GLY A 277 -10.52 0.73 -1.66
CA GLY A 277 -10.52 2.20 -1.58
C GLY A 277 -10.88 2.71 -0.18
N MET A 278 -11.87 2.09 0.47
CA MET A 278 -12.26 2.38 1.86
C MET A 278 -11.11 2.08 2.84
N ALA A 279 -10.56 0.86 2.79
CA ALA A 279 -9.51 0.41 3.69
C ALA A 279 -8.21 1.22 3.55
N LEU A 280 -7.84 1.58 2.32
CA LEU A 280 -6.69 2.43 2.02
C LEU A 280 -6.77 3.79 2.73
N GLN A 281 -7.94 4.44 2.75
CA GLN A 281 -8.07 5.76 3.39
C GLN A 281 -7.96 5.64 4.91
N ALA A 282 -8.52 4.59 5.52
CA ALA A 282 -8.35 4.32 6.96
C ALA A 282 -6.89 3.98 7.32
N LEU A 283 -6.20 3.19 6.50
CA LEU A 283 -4.76 2.89 6.62
C LEU A 283 -3.90 4.17 6.61
N ILE A 284 -4.13 5.05 5.63
CA ILE A 284 -3.43 6.34 5.51
C ILE A 284 -3.72 7.22 6.73
N ALA A 285 -4.97 7.24 7.20
CA ALA A 285 -5.38 8.03 8.35
C ALA A 285 -4.70 7.56 9.65
N ALA A 286 -4.67 6.25 9.90
CA ALA A 286 -3.98 5.65 11.05
C ALA A 286 -2.46 5.94 11.02
N ALA A 287 -1.78 5.75 9.88
CA ALA A 287 -0.35 6.04 9.75
C ALA A 287 0.00 7.53 10.00
N ARG A 288 -0.86 8.46 9.53
CA ARG A 288 -0.73 9.90 9.82
C ARG A 288 -0.95 10.23 11.29
N ARG A 289 -1.86 9.51 11.96
CA ARG A 289 -2.29 9.76 13.33
C ARG A 289 -1.30 9.19 14.34
N GLY A 290 -0.79 7.98 14.13
CA GLY A 290 0.23 7.35 14.96
C GLY A 290 1.59 8.07 14.96
N THR A 291 1.97 8.72 13.85
CA THR A 291 3.31 9.32 13.73
C THR A 291 3.61 10.38 14.82
N PRO A 292 2.77 11.40 15.07
CA PRO A 292 2.98 12.33 16.19
C PRO A 292 2.95 11.67 17.57
N TRP A 293 2.11 10.65 17.79
CA TRP A 293 2.10 9.90 19.06
C TRP A 293 3.43 9.18 19.30
N ARG A 294 4.04 8.62 18.25
CA ARG A 294 5.40 8.04 18.33
C ARG A 294 6.47 9.08 18.63
N GLN A 295 6.35 10.31 18.11
CA GLN A 295 7.25 11.40 18.49
C GLN A 295 7.10 11.80 19.96
N GLN A 296 5.85 11.87 20.46
CA GLN A 296 5.57 12.17 21.86
C GLN A 296 6.03 11.08 22.84
N ALA A 297 6.10 9.84 22.37
CA ALA A 297 6.66 8.69 23.07
C ALA A 297 8.17 8.49 22.84
N GLU A 298 8.84 9.40 22.12
CA GLU A 298 10.26 9.34 21.72
C GLU A 298 10.66 8.08 20.92
N GLU A 299 9.70 7.40 20.29
CA GLU A 299 9.94 6.14 19.59
C GLU A 299 10.43 6.34 18.15
N LYS A 300 11.62 5.82 17.82
CA LYS A 300 12.14 5.83 16.44
C LYS A 300 11.78 4.53 15.69
N PRO A 301 11.49 4.54 14.36
CA PRO A 301 10.87 5.58 13.52
C PRO A 301 11.36 7.04 13.56
N ALA A 302 10.48 8.04 13.56
CA ALA A 302 9.08 8.04 14.00
C ALA A 302 8.03 7.50 13.01
N ALA A 303 8.09 7.86 11.72
CA ALA A 303 7.13 7.39 10.71
C ALA A 303 7.41 5.93 10.29
N ILE A 304 6.42 5.05 10.40
CA ILE A 304 6.59 3.63 10.06
C ILE A 304 6.50 3.45 8.54
N ALA A 305 7.50 2.81 7.92
CA ALA A 305 7.54 2.54 6.48
C ALA A 305 6.55 1.44 6.01
N MET A 306 6.07 0.61 6.94
CA MET A 306 5.16 -0.51 6.73
C MET A 306 5.48 -1.39 5.49
N PRO A 307 6.75 -1.80 5.23
CA PRO A 307 7.10 -2.44 3.98
C PRO A 307 6.48 -3.84 3.87
N GLY A 308 5.40 -3.96 3.10
CA GLY A 308 4.92 -5.22 2.53
C GLY A 308 4.67 -6.35 3.54
N GLN A 309 4.11 -6.04 4.72
CA GLN A 309 3.77 -7.06 5.71
C GLN A 309 2.65 -7.97 5.18
N SER A 310 3.06 -9.08 4.56
CA SER A 310 2.30 -10.31 4.58
C SER A 310 2.13 -10.73 6.04
N SER A 311 0.88 -10.98 6.43
CA SER A 311 0.56 -11.65 7.70
C SER A 311 0.90 -13.13 7.64
#